data_AF-A0A6I7NTD2-F1
#
_entry.id   AF-A0A6I7NTD2-F1
#
_cell.length_a   1.000
_cell.length_b   1.000
_cell.length_c   1.000
_cell.angle_alpha   90.00
_cell.angle_beta   90.00
_cell.angle_gamma   90.00
#
_symmetry.space_group_name_H-M   'P 1'
#
loop_
_entity.id
_entity.type
_entity.pdbx_description
1 polymer ?
#
loop_
_entity_poly.entity_id
_entity_poly.type
_entity_poly.pdbx_seq_one_letter_code
_entity_poly.pdbx_strand_id
1 'polypeptide(L)'
;MLQKKSDFIFKYPPNLQELDLATMVSMYRDRGEPRRAAPGKYLACTVSHKLLKHAKWWFGIYYSQTAWDSLLTKYSEGYPLTEAEMNLLGLVLALEDEPPHREFVEKNIGVLPKLAYLIVNDLRQFGFIREDEHGYLTITQHGERALQGICRRIFGKRFIPEMLDLYQNNPGIFKKPDQHSDQASLF
;
A
#
# COMPACT_ATOMS: atom_id res chain seq x y z
N MET A 1 -14.99 16.05 5.05
CA MET A 1 -13.81 15.17 5.00
C MET A 1 -14.23 13.75 5.35
N LEU A 2 -13.71 12.74 4.65
CA LEU A 2 -13.89 11.35 5.07
C LEU A 2 -13.16 11.13 6.39
N GLN A 3 -13.83 10.60 7.42
CA GLN A 3 -13.21 10.35 8.72
C GLN A 3 -12.72 8.90 8.83
N LYS A 4 -11.44 8.72 9.14
CA LYS A 4 -10.87 7.41 9.48
C LYS A 4 -11.50 6.91 10.78
N LYS A 5 -11.89 5.63 10.82
CA LYS A 5 -12.41 4.96 12.02
C LYS A 5 -11.31 4.38 12.90
N SER A 6 -10.16 4.08 12.31
CA SER A 6 -9.03 3.49 13.04
C SER A 6 -7.72 3.79 12.33
N ASP A 7 -6.69 4.06 13.13
CA ASP A 7 -5.29 4.13 12.71
C ASP A 7 -4.54 2.82 12.95
N PHE A 8 -5.24 1.77 13.41
CA PHE A 8 -4.64 0.50 13.76
C PHE A 8 -4.39 -0.35 12.51
N ILE A 9 -3.39 0.05 11.74
CA ILE A 9 -2.89 -0.61 10.54
C ILE A 9 -1.36 -0.66 10.56
N PHE A 10 -0.77 -1.44 9.67
CA PHE A 10 0.67 -1.37 9.47
C PHE A 10 1.06 0.03 8.96
N LYS A 11 2.09 0.64 9.56
CA LYS A 11 2.63 1.94 9.16
C LYS A 11 4.12 1.83 8.94
N TYR A 12 4.57 2.49 7.88
CA TYR A 12 5.99 2.63 7.57
C TYR A 12 6.69 3.50 8.62
N PRO A 13 7.91 3.12 9.08
CA PRO A 13 8.68 3.96 10.00
C PRO A 13 8.97 5.35 9.40
N PRO A 14 8.93 6.42 10.21
CA PRO A 14 9.09 7.78 9.72
C PRO A 14 10.52 8.13 9.32
N ASN A 15 11.50 7.26 9.56
CA ASN A 15 12.91 7.45 9.25
C ASN A 15 13.38 6.62 8.04
N LEU A 16 12.46 6.06 7.26
CA LEU A 16 12.81 5.26 6.08
C LEU A 16 13.66 5.99 5.04
N GLN A 17 13.53 7.33 4.96
CA GLN A 17 14.35 8.19 4.10
C GLN A 17 15.85 8.12 4.41
N GLU A 18 16.23 7.70 5.61
CA GLU A 18 17.62 7.60 6.04
C GLU A 18 18.28 6.32 5.51
N LEU A 19 17.48 5.35 5.04
CA LEU A 19 17.99 4.08 4.56
C LEU A 19 18.41 4.17 3.08
N ASP A 20 19.55 3.57 2.76
CA ASP A 20 19.93 3.34 1.38
C ASP A 20 19.03 2.25 0.74
N LEU A 21 19.02 2.19 -0.60
CA LEU A 21 18.16 1.26 -1.34
C LEU A 21 18.51 -0.20 -1.05
N ALA A 22 19.80 -0.54 -0.88
CA ALA A 22 20.21 -1.91 -0.66
C ALA A 22 19.76 -2.41 0.73
N THR A 23 19.92 -1.57 1.75
CA THR A 23 19.36 -1.83 3.08
C THR A 23 17.85 -2.00 3.03
N MET A 24 17.15 -1.09 2.34
CA MET A 24 15.69 -1.18 2.21
C MET A 24 15.26 -2.48 1.51
N VAL A 25 15.91 -2.85 0.40
CA VAL A 25 15.67 -4.11 -0.33
C VAL A 25 15.89 -5.32 0.56
N SER A 26 16.97 -5.36 1.33
CA SER A 26 17.25 -6.47 2.24
C SER A 26 16.17 -6.60 3.30
N MET A 27 15.80 -5.50 3.96
CA MET A 27 14.77 -5.50 5.01
C MET A 27 13.39 -5.86 4.45
N TYR A 28 13.10 -5.42 3.23
CA TYR A 28 11.82 -5.65 2.57
C TYR A 28 11.66 -7.09 2.07
N ARG A 29 12.76 -7.82 1.85
CA ARG A 29 12.74 -9.27 1.55
C ARG A 29 12.44 -10.09 2.81
N ASP A 30 13.04 -9.73 3.93
CA ASP A 30 12.98 -10.50 5.19
C ASP A 30 11.69 -10.23 6.03
N ARG A 31 10.71 -9.62 5.38
CA ARG A 31 9.64 -8.81 5.96
C ARG A 31 8.66 -9.55 6.89
N GLY A 32 8.60 -10.88 6.77
CA GLY A 32 7.76 -11.74 7.61
C GLY A 32 8.55 -12.82 8.33
N GLU A 33 9.88 -12.80 8.24
CA GLU A 33 10.72 -13.89 8.71
C GLU A 33 10.84 -13.87 10.23
N PRO A 34 10.66 -15.03 10.90
CA PRO A 34 10.89 -15.14 12.33
C PRO A 34 12.35 -14.82 12.69
N ARG A 35 12.54 -13.84 13.57
CA ARG A 35 13.84 -13.45 14.14
C ARG A 35 13.95 -13.86 15.60
N ARG A 36 15.18 -14.25 15.98
CA ARG A 36 15.59 -14.53 17.36
C ARG A 36 16.48 -13.40 17.86
N ALA A 37 16.37 -13.07 19.15
CA ALA A 37 17.30 -12.14 19.78
C ALA A 37 18.72 -12.74 19.77
N ALA A 38 19.72 -11.96 19.39
CA ALA A 38 21.11 -12.36 19.54
C ALA A 38 21.48 -12.48 21.04
N PRO A 39 22.47 -13.31 21.41
CA PRO A 39 22.93 -13.40 22.80
C PRO A 39 23.26 -12.02 23.39
N GLY A 40 22.77 -11.75 24.61
CA GLY A 40 22.95 -10.46 25.30
C GLY A 40 22.05 -9.33 24.79
N LYS A 41 21.21 -9.56 23.78
CA LYS A 41 20.22 -8.60 23.29
C LYS A 41 18.80 -9.07 23.60
N TYR A 42 17.87 -8.12 23.58
CA TYR A 42 16.44 -8.38 23.75
C TYR A 42 15.67 -7.80 22.57
N LEU A 43 14.60 -8.50 22.16
CA LEU A 43 13.60 -7.95 21.24
C LEU A 43 12.39 -7.49 22.06
N ALA A 44 11.78 -6.38 21.65
CA ALA A 44 10.53 -5.90 22.22
C ALA A 44 9.48 -5.70 21.13
N CYS A 45 8.22 -5.98 21.45
CA CYS A 45 7.12 -5.73 20.54
C CYS A 45 6.81 -4.23 20.47
N THR A 46 6.79 -3.66 19.27
CA THR A 46 6.45 -2.24 19.07
C THR A 46 5.02 -1.89 19.54
N VAL A 47 4.08 -2.82 19.39
CA VAL A 47 2.65 -2.57 19.66
C VAL A 47 2.33 -2.81 21.13
N SER A 48 2.84 -3.90 21.70
CA SER A 48 2.52 -4.29 23.08
C SER A 48 3.56 -3.87 24.11
N HIS A 49 4.72 -3.36 23.67
CA HIS A 49 5.86 -2.98 24.52
C HIS A 49 6.37 -4.11 25.44
N LYS A 50 6.14 -5.37 25.07
CA LYS A 50 6.61 -6.57 25.81
C LYS A 50 7.89 -7.15 25.23
N LEU A 51 8.75 -7.72 26.08
CA LEU A 51 9.92 -8.49 25.64
C LEU A 51 9.51 -9.78 24.92
N LEU A 52 10.24 -10.13 23.86
CA LEU A 52 9.96 -11.24 22.97
C LEU A 52 11.16 -12.19 22.86
N LYS A 53 10.89 -13.51 22.86
CA LYS A 53 11.88 -14.54 22.51
C LYS A 53 12.01 -14.71 20.98
N HIS A 54 10.89 -14.58 20.27
CA HIS A 54 10.77 -14.65 18.82
C HIS A 54 9.85 -13.52 18.34
N ALA A 55 10.19 -12.90 17.22
CA ALA A 55 9.42 -11.80 16.65
C ALA A 55 9.43 -11.85 15.12
N LYS A 56 8.42 -11.27 14.47
CA LYS A 56 8.50 -10.87 13.07
C LYS A 56 9.04 -9.45 13.02
N TRP A 57 9.80 -9.13 11.99
CA TRP A 57 10.45 -7.84 11.86
C TRP A 57 10.14 -7.21 10.51
N TRP A 58 9.82 -5.92 10.54
CA TRP A 58 9.63 -5.13 9.33
C TRP A 58 10.26 -3.75 9.53
N PHE A 59 11.16 -3.34 8.64
CA PHE A 59 11.86 -2.05 8.66
C PHE A 59 12.25 -1.55 10.06
N GLY A 60 13.05 -2.30 10.81
CA GLY A 60 13.53 -1.86 12.12
C GLY A 60 12.57 -2.16 13.27
N ILE A 61 11.33 -2.57 12.99
CA ILE A 61 10.27 -2.73 13.99
C ILE A 61 9.91 -4.20 14.21
N TYR A 62 9.96 -4.64 15.47
CA TYR A 62 9.64 -6.01 15.86
C TYR A 62 8.19 -6.12 16.36
N TYR A 63 7.52 -7.18 15.91
CA TYR A 63 6.14 -7.51 16.27
C TYR A 63 6.10 -8.92 16.86
N SER A 64 5.29 -9.13 17.91
CA SER A 64 4.89 -10.48 18.27
C SER A 64 3.99 -11.05 17.16
N GLN A 65 3.87 -12.38 17.06
CA GLN A 65 3.00 -13.01 16.06
C GLN A 65 1.56 -12.50 16.17
N THR A 66 1.01 -12.43 17.38
CA THR A 66 -0.35 -11.91 17.61
C THR A 66 -0.49 -10.44 17.18
N ALA A 67 0.51 -9.60 17.47
CA ALA A 67 0.47 -8.20 17.04
C ALA A 67 0.56 -8.09 15.50
N TRP A 68 1.44 -8.88 14.88
CA TRP A 68 1.56 -8.95 13.42
C TRP A 68 0.22 -9.33 12.78
N ASP A 69 -0.36 -10.44 13.22
CA ASP A 69 -1.62 -10.96 12.66
C ASP A 69 -2.77 -9.98 12.89
N SER A 70 -2.76 -9.27 14.02
CA SER A 70 -3.76 -8.24 14.30
C SER A 70 -3.70 -7.07 13.33
N LEU A 71 -2.54 -6.78 12.72
CA LEU A 71 -2.35 -5.68 11.78
C LEU A 71 -2.67 -6.07 10.33
N LEU A 72 -2.64 -7.36 10.01
CA LEU A 72 -2.99 -7.85 8.67
C LEU A 72 -4.44 -7.50 8.33
N THR A 73 -4.64 -7.10 7.08
CA THR A 73 -5.96 -6.82 6.52
C THR A 73 -6.55 -8.12 5.95
N LYS A 74 -7.88 -8.22 5.96
CA LYS A 74 -8.54 -9.39 5.38
C LYS A 74 -8.23 -9.43 3.89
N TYR A 75 -7.97 -10.64 3.36
CA TYR A 75 -7.66 -10.89 1.95
C TYR A 75 -6.29 -10.35 1.47
N SER A 76 -5.39 -9.97 2.38
CA SER A 76 -4.03 -9.60 2.02
C SER A 76 -3.03 -10.77 2.04
N GLU A 77 -3.48 -11.99 2.33
CA GLU A 77 -2.65 -13.22 2.31
C GLU A 77 -1.34 -13.13 3.11
N GLY A 78 -1.37 -12.42 4.24
CA GLY A 78 -0.17 -12.24 5.07
C GLY A 78 0.68 -11.02 4.68
N TYR A 79 0.33 -10.34 3.59
CA TYR A 79 0.93 -9.08 3.20
C TYR A 79 0.39 -7.92 4.07
N PRO A 80 1.24 -7.16 4.78
CA PRO A 80 0.79 -6.05 5.59
C PRO A 80 0.52 -4.82 4.71
N LEU A 81 -0.74 -4.62 4.33
CA LEU A 81 -1.13 -3.42 3.57
C LEU A 81 -1.09 -2.17 4.46
N THR A 82 -0.48 -1.11 3.94
CA THR A 82 -0.45 0.24 4.52
C THR A 82 -1.33 1.19 3.70
N GLU A 83 -1.40 2.45 4.11
CA GLU A 83 -2.06 3.49 3.30
C GLU A 83 -1.43 3.66 1.91
N ALA A 84 -0.13 3.41 1.76
CA ALA A 84 0.54 3.50 0.46
C ALA A 84 0.01 2.43 -0.52
N GLU A 85 -0.15 1.18 -0.07
CA GLU A 85 -0.72 0.12 -0.91
C GLU A 85 -2.21 0.32 -1.15
N MET A 86 -2.94 0.86 -0.16
CA MET A 86 -4.33 1.27 -0.39
C MET A 86 -4.40 2.33 -1.49
N ASN A 87 -3.54 3.35 -1.44
CA ASN A 87 -3.49 4.41 -2.44
C ASN A 87 -3.16 3.85 -3.82
N LEU A 88 -2.18 2.95 -3.90
CA LEU A 88 -1.79 2.31 -5.15
C LEU A 88 -2.93 1.51 -5.76
N LEU A 89 -3.50 0.57 -5.00
CA LEU A 89 -4.58 -0.29 -5.47
C LEU A 89 -5.81 0.54 -5.84
N GLY A 90 -6.16 1.52 -5.02
CA GLY A 90 -7.30 2.38 -5.29
C GLY A 90 -7.08 3.31 -6.49
N LEU A 91 -5.86 3.79 -6.73
CA LEU A 91 -5.53 4.60 -7.91
C LEU A 91 -5.66 3.78 -9.20
N VAL A 92 -5.11 2.57 -9.20
CA VAL A 92 -5.20 1.65 -10.34
C VAL A 92 -6.65 1.24 -10.62
N LEU A 93 -7.45 0.99 -9.58
CA LEU A 93 -8.87 0.69 -9.74
C LEU A 93 -9.68 1.90 -10.22
N ALA A 94 -9.43 3.09 -9.66
CA ALA A 94 -10.19 4.29 -9.99
C ALA A 94 -9.94 4.80 -11.43
N LEU A 95 -8.84 4.38 -12.04
CA LEU A 95 -8.44 4.72 -13.41
C LEU A 95 -8.51 3.49 -14.33
N GLU A 96 -9.32 2.47 -14.02
CA GLU A 96 -9.35 1.23 -14.80
C GLU A 96 -9.77 1.42 -16.27
N ASP A 97 -10.55 2.47 -16.58
CA ASP A 97 -10.95 2.84 -17.94
C ASP A 97 -9.77 3.36 -18.79
N GLU A 98 -8.80 4.00 -18.15
CA GLU A 98 -7.54 4.47 -18.76
C GLU A 98 -6.38 4.12 -17.82
N PRO A 99 -5.91 2.84 -17.87
CA PRO A 99 -4.97 2.31 -16.89
C PRO A 99 -3.74 3.20 -16.72
N PRO A 100 -3.33 3.53 -15.48
CA PRO A 100 -2.23 4.45 -15.26
C PRO A 100 -0.87 3.80 -15.54
N HIS A 101 0.05 4.57 -16.10
CA HIS A 101 1.45 4.14 -16.21
C HIS A 101 2.09 4.04 -14.82
N ARG A 102 2.98 3.06 -14.64
CA ARG A 102 3.68 2.79 -13.39
C ARG A 102 4.32 4.02 -12.77
N GLU A 103 5.04 4.82 -13.57
CA GLU A 103 5.70 6.04 -13.08
C GLU A 103 4.73 7.05 -12.47
N PHE A 104 3.51 7.14 -13.03
CA PHE A 104 2.48 8.01 -12.48
C PHE A 104 2.02 7.51 -11.11
N VAL A 105 1.80 6.20 -10.99
CA VAL A 105 1.40 5.59 -9.71
C VAL A 105 2.49 5.76 -8.65
N GLU A 106 3.75 5.47 -8.97
CA GLU A 106 4.87 5.58 -8.03
C GLU A 106 5.02 6.99 -7.45
N LYS A 107 4.72 8.04 -8.24
CA LYS A 107 4.79 9.44 -7.81
C LYS A 107 3.63 9.86 -6.90
N ASN A 108 2.51 9.15 -6.90
CA ASN A 108 1.25 9.62 -6.32
C ASN A 108 0.71 8.78 -5.14
N ILE A 109 1.48 7.79 -4.65
CA ILE A 109 1.03 6.91 -3.55
C ILE A 109 1.45 7.38 -2.15
N GLY A 110 2.13 8.53 -2.04
CA GLY A 110 2.44 9.18 -0.77
C GLY A 110 3.67 8.62 -0.04
N VAL A 111 4.59 7.96 -0.77
CA VAL A 111 5.87 7.48 -0.23
C VAL A 111 7.04 7.89 -1.13
N LEU A 112 8.26 7.68 -0.64
CA LEU A 112 9.49 7.96 -1.39
C LEU A 112 9.59 7.09 -2.65
N PRO A 113 10.17 7.58 -3.76
CA PRO A 113 10.25 6.84 -5.03
C PRO A 113 10.87 5.44 -4.90
N LYS A 114 11.94 5.32 -4.10
CA LYS A 114 12.61 4.04 -3.87
C LYS A 114 11.68 3.02 -3.20
N LEU A 115 10.84 3.45 -2.26
CA LEU A 115 9.87 2.59 -1.58
C LEU A 115 8.69 2.29 -2.50
N ALA A 116 8.21 3.29 -3.26
CA ALA A 116 7.15 3.11 -4.24
C ALA A 116 7.50 2.01 -5.26
N TYR A 117 8.73 2.03 -5.76
CA TYR A 117 9.26 1.00 -6.65
C TYR A 117 9.19 -0.41 -6.04
N LEU A 118 9.57 -0.57 -4.77
CA LEU A 118 9.49 -1.85 -4.06
C LEU A 118 8.04 -2.30 -3.88
N ILE A 119 7.15 -1.38 -3.51
CA ILE A 119 5.73 -1.65 -3.32
C ILE A 119 5.08 -2.13 -4.63
N VAL A 120 5.28 -1.43 -5.75
CA VAL A 120 4.70 -1.84 -7.04
C VAL A 120 5.17 -3.25 -7.42
N ASN A 121 6.46 -3.53 -7.28
CA ASN A 121 7.01 -4.85 -7.59
C ASN A 121 6.41 -5.96 -6.73
N ASP A 122 6.21 -5.68 -5.45
CA ASP A 122 5.59 -6.62 -4.51
C ASP A 122 4.13 -6.87 -4.82
N LEU A 123 3.34 -5.82 -5.03
CA LEU A 123 1.93 -5.97 -5.33
C LEU A 123 1.73 -6.75 -6.65
N ARG A 124 2.68 -6.63 -7.58
CA ARG A 124 2.74 -7.48 -8.77
C ARG A 124 3.12 -8.93 -8.42
N GLN A 125 4.14 -9.14 -7.59
CA GLN A 125 4.59 -10.47 -7.17
C GLN A 125 3.51 -11.26 -6.39
N PHE A 126 2.74 -10.59 -5.53
CA PHE A 126 1.58 -11.16 -4.84
C PHE A 126 0.33 -11.25 -5.72
N GLY A 127 0.39 -10.78 -6.97
CA GLY A 127 -0.71 -10.88 -7.92
C GLY A 127 -1.90 -9.95 -7.61
N PHE A 128 -1.71 -8.90 -6.82
CA PHE A 128 -2.73 -7.87 -6.60
C PHE A 128 -2.91 -6.95 -7.81
N ILE A 129 -1.83 -6.73 -8.58
CA ILE A 129 -1.85 -5.96 -9.82
C ILE A 129 -1.13 -6.72 -10.94
N ARG A 130 -1.38 -6.29 -12.17
CA ARG A 130 -0.63 -6.69 -13.37
C ARG A 130 -0.01 -5.46 -14.00
N GLU A 131 1.14 -5.66 -14.60
CA GLU A 131 1.86 -4.66 -15.38
C GLU A 131 2.02 -5.23 -16.79
N ASP A 132 1.62 -4.48 -17.81
CA ASP A 132 1.79 -4.89 -19.20
C ASP A 132 3.21 -4.57 -19.72
N GLU A 133 3.48 -4.92 -20.99
CA GLU A 133 4.78 -4.69 -21.63
C GLU A 133 5.13 -3.20 -21.79
N HIS A 134 4.14 -2.32 -21.71
CA HIS A 134 4.29 -0.88 -21.85
C HIS A 134 4.31 -0.15 -20.49
N GLY A 135 4.26 -0.87 -19.38
CA GLY A 135 4.32 -0.31 -18.02
C GLY A 135 2.98 0.21 -17.49
N TYR A 136 1.85 -0.13 -18.11
CA TYR A 136 0.52 0.20 -17.59
C TYR A 136 0.05 -0.81 -16.56
N LEU A 137 -0.54 -0.30 -15.48
CA LEU A 137 -0.96 -1.10 -14.34
C LEU A 137 -2.46 -1.35 -14.35
N THR A 138 -2.86 -2.61 -14.15
CA THR A 138 -4.27 -3.00 -13.95
C THR A 138 -4.42 -3.76 -12.65
N ILE A 139 -5.56 -3.58 -11.97
CA ILE A 139 -5.85 -4.29 -10.73
C ILE A 139 -6.42 -5.67 -11.03
N THR A 140 -6.10 -6.66 -10.21
CA THR A 140 -6.72 -7.99 -10.31
C THR A 140 -7.91 -8.07 -9.36
N GLN A 141 -8.79 -9.06 -9.59
CA GLN A 141 -9.86 -9.37 -8.62
C GLN A 141 -9.29 -9.66 -7.21
N HIS A 142 -8.07 -10.17 -7.12
CA HIS A 142 -7.39 -10.39 -5.85
C HIS A 142 -7.01 -9.06 -5.19
N GLY A 143 -6.41 -8.14 -5.96
CA GLY A 143 -6.08 -6.78 -5.52
C GLY A 143 -7.31 -5.98 -5.09
N GLU A 144 -8.42 -6.09 -5.81
CA GLU A 144 -9.69 -5.46 -5.42
C GLU A 144 -10.17 -5.96 -4.06
N ARG A 145 -10.16 -7.28 -3.82
CA ARG A 145 -10.56 -7.85 -2.53
C ARG A 145 -9.67 -7.35 -1.40
N ALA A 146 -8.36 -7.28 -1.64
CA ALA A 146 -7.37 -6.73 -0.71
C ALA A 146 -7.63 -5.25 -0.41
N LEU A 147 -7.90 -4.44 -1.44
CA LEU A 147 -8.30 -3.03 -1.33
C LEU A 147 -9.57 -2.86 -0.48
N GLN A 148 -10.60 -3.65 -0.74
CA GLN A 148 -11.82 -3.64 0.08
C GLN A 148 -11.54 -4.02 1.53
N GLY A 149 -10.61 -4.94 1.77
CA GLY A 149 -10.16 -5.34 3.10
C GLY A 149 -9.53 -4.19 3.89
N ILE A 150 -8.59 -3.47 3.28
CA ILE A 150 -7.93 -2.33 3.94
C ILE A 150 -8.86 -1.13 4.11
N CYS A 151 -9.71 -0.80 3.12
CA CYS A 151 -10.67 0.30 3.26
C CYS A 151 -11.70 0.05 4.37
N ARG A 152 -12.18 -1.19 4.52
CA ARG A 152 -13.06 -1.56 5.65
C ARG A 152 -12.35 -1.42 6.99
N ARG A 153 -11.05 -1.69 7.05
CA ARG A 153 -10.27 -1.54 8.28
C ARG A 153 -10.08 -0.07 8.68
N ILE A 154 -9.69 0.78 7.73
CA ILE A 154 -9.38 2.19 7.99
C ILE A 154 -10.66 3.02 8.13
N PHE A 155 -11.65 2.83 7.24
CA PHE A 155 -12.83 3.68 7.12
C PHE A 155 -14.14 2.98 7.53
N GLY A 156 -14.14 1.66 7.73
CA GLY A 156 -15.36 0.90 7.99
C GLY A 156 -16.33 0.86 6.80
N LYS A 157 -15.84 1.14 5.59
CA LYS A 157 -16.64 1.21 4.35
C LYS A 157 -15.88 0.56 3.20
N ARG A 158 -16.58 0.26 2.10
CA ARG A 158 -15.96 -0.16 0.83
C ARG A 158 -15.18 1.01 0.22
N PHE A 159 -14.23 0.69 -0.64
CA PHE A 159 -13.46 1.69 -1.37
C PHE A 159 -14.37 2.63 -2.17
N ILE A 160 -14.05 3.91 -2.12
CA ILE A 160 -14.54 4.97 -3.00
C ILE A 160 -13.35 5.89 -3.33
N PRO A 161 -13.27 6.50 -4.53
CA PRO A 161 -12.12 7.32 -4.92
C PRO A 161 -11.76 8.45 -3.94
N GLU A 162 -12.74 9.01 -3.23
CA GLU A 162 -12.55 10.07 -2.23
C GLU A 162 -11.69 9.65 -1.03
N MET A 163 -11.47 8.34 -0.85
CA MET A 163 -10.53 7.80 0.14
C MET A 163 -9.06 8.05 -0.23
N LEU A 164 -8.77 8.29 -1.52
CA LEU A 164 -7.41 8.51 -2.00
C LEU A 164 -6.92 9.91 -1.66
N ASP A 165 -5.67 9.99 -1.20
CA ASP A 165 -5.01 11.28 -0.94
C ASP A 165 -4.94 12.13 -2.22
N LEU A 166 -4.62 11.51 -3.36
CA LEU A 166 -4.59 12.18 -4.66
C LEU A 166 -5.95 12.78 -5.05
N TYR A 167 -7.06 12.12 -4.72
CA TYR A 167 -8.40 12.65 -5.01
C TYR A 167 -8.66 13.91 -4.19
N GLN A 168 -8.27 13.90 -2.92
CA GLN A 168 -8.47 15.05 -2.01
C GLN A 168 -7.65 16.26 -2.44
N ASN A 169 -6.45 16.03 -2.98
CA ASN A 169 -5.54 17.08 -3.42
C ASN A 169 -5.79 17.53 -4.87
N ASN A 170 -6.16 16.61 -5.77
CA ASN A 170 -6.30 16.82 -7.21
C ASN A 170 -7.49 16.04 -7.80
N PRO A 171 -8.75 16.43 -7.51
CA PRO A 171 -9.94 15.67 -7.94
C PRO A 171 -10.13 15.65 -9.47
N GLY A 172 -9.52 16.58 -10.20
CA GLY A 172 -9.63 16.66 -11.67
C GLY A 172 -9.03 15.46 -12.41
N ILE A 173 -8.09 14.73 -11.79
CA ILE A 173 -7.46 13.53 -12.36
C ILE A 173 -8.47 12.39 -12.57
N PHE A 174 -9.52 12.35 -11.74
CA PHE A 174 -10.53 11.28 -11.76
C PHE A 174 -11.79 11.66 -12.55
N LYS A 175 -11.83 12.87 -13.15
CA LYS A 175 -12.95 13.29 -13.99
C LYS A 175 -12.73 12.78 -15.41
N LYS A 176 -13.69 12.04 -15.95
CA LYS A 176 -13.73 11.75 -17.39
C LYS A 176 -13.90 13.09 -18.13
N PRO A 177 -13.20 13.31 -19.26
CA PRO A 177 -13.55 14.41 -20.15
C PRO A 177 -15.00 14.20 -20.61
N ASP A 178 -15.83 15.23 -20.53
CA ASP A 178 -17.21 15.18 -21.00
C ASP A 178 -17.22 14.76 -22.49
N GLN A 179 -17.83 13.62 -22.81
CA GLN A 179 -18.02 13.17 -24.20
C GLN A 179 -19.06 14.01 -24.98
N HIS A 180 -19.27 15.28 -24.62
CA HIS A 180 -20.31 16.14 -25.20
C HIS A 180 -19.85 17.57 -25.55
N SER A 181 -18.61 17.74 -26.00
CA SER A 181 -18.27 18.92 -26.80
C SER A 181 -17.29 18.55 -27.91
N ASP A 182 -17.83 18.12 -29.04
CA ASP A 182 -17.32 18.45 -30.38
C ASP A 182 -18.21 17.79 -31.45
N GLN A 183 -19.50 18.15 -31.45
CA GLN A 183 -20.21 18.32 -32.72
C GLN A 183 -20.18 19.81 -33.03
N ALA A 184 -19.03 20.27 -33.54
CA ALA A 184 -19.03 21.49 -34.35
C ALA A 184 -19.82 21.16 -35.62
N SER A 185 -21.06 21.65 -35.67
CA SER A 185 -21.89 21.70 -36.86
C SER A 185 -21.09 22.30 -38.01
N LEU A 186 -20.67 21.47 -38.96
CA LEU A 186 -20.27 21.91 -40.30
C LEU A 186 -21.54 22.09 -41.12
N PHE A 187 -22.21 23.22 -40.92
CA PHE A 187 -23.16 23.84 -41.85
C PHE A 187 -23.13 25.35 -41.66
#